data_AF-A0ABD5PFE7-F1
#
_entry.id   AF-A0ABD5PFE7-F1
#
_cell.length_a   1.000
_cell.length_b   1.000
_cell.length_c   1.000
_cell.angle_alpha   90.00
_cell.angle_beta   90.00
_cell.angle_gamma   90.00
#
_symmetry.space_group_name_H-M   'P 1'
#
loop_
_entity.id
_entity.type
_entity.pdbx_description
1 polymer ?
#
loop_
_entity_poly.entity_id
_entity_poly.type
_entity_poly.pdbx_seq_one_letter_code
_entity_poly.pdbx_strand_id
1 'polypeptide(L)'
;MLLVVTYSRAARTTLRNVCRTHEGSVVRRFGRAALVESTEFGALLALRLREKHGADVQLERTEPLNEFERVPASVREAATAYESRDSPSTPYAKFAAGSDHPAPETLRDREL
;
A
#
# COMPACT_ATOMS: atom_id res chain seq x y z
N MET A 1 11.33 -1.47 -4.17
CA MET A 1 11.01 -2.63 -3.32
C MET A 1 10.19 -3.63 -4.13
N LEU A 2 10.12 -4.89 -3.69
CA LEU A 2 9.23 -5.89 -4.27
C LEU A 2 8.05 -6.12 -3.33
N LEU A 3 6.84 -5.81 -3.79
CA LEU A 3 5.61 -6.14 -3.08
C LEU A 3 5.17 -7.56 -3.47
N VAL A 4 5.06 -8.43 -2.47
CA VAL A 4 4.54 -9.79 -2.62
C VAL A 4 3.20 -9.88 -1.91
N VAL A 5 2.12 -10.19 -2.63
CA VAL A 5 0.77 -10.35 -2.07
C VAL A 5 0.31 -11.79 -2.25
N THR A 6 -0.26 -12.39 -1.20
CA THR A 6 -0.76 -13.76 -1.20
C THR A 6 -2.27 -13.84 -0.98
N TYR A 7 -2.95 -14.59 -1.85
CA TYR A 7 -4.41 -14.74 -1.82
C TYR A 7 -4.89 -16.00 -1.10
N SER A 8 -4.16 -17.11 -1.23
CA SER A 8 -4.51 -18.36 -0.54
C SER A 8 -3.83 -18.50 0.82
N ARG A 9 -4.43 -19.33 1.67
CA ARG A 9 -3.88 -19.69 2.99
C ARG A 9 -2.52 -20.39 2.89
N ALA A 10 -2.35 -21.22 1.87
CA ALA A 10 -1.10 -21.95 1.61
C ALA A 10 0.03 -21.01 1.20
N ALA A 11 -0.24 -20.08 0.27
CA ALA A 11 0.70 -19.04 -0.14
C ALA A 11 1.09 -18.15 1.04
N ARG A 12 0.12 -17.69 1.84
CA ARG A 12 0.37 -16.86 3.03
C ARG A 12 1.24 -17.56 4.07
N THR A 13 1.01 -18.86 4.28
CA THR A 13 1.83 -19.65 5.22
C THR A 13 3.27 -19.74 4.73
N THR A 14 3.46 -19.94 3.43
CA THR A 14 4.80 -19.97 2.82
C THR A 14 5.48 -18.59 2.92
N LEU A 15 4.77 -17.50 2.61
CA LEU A 15 5.28 -16.14 2.74
C LEU A 15 5.73 -15.86 4.18
N ARG A 16 4.91 -16.22 5.18
CA ARG A 16 5.27 -16.08 6.59
C ARG A 16 6.57 -16.81 6.92
N ASN A 17 6.75 -18.03 6.42
CA ASN A 17 7.96 -18.82 6.67
C ASN A 17 9.19 -18.18 6.01
N VAL A 18 9.09 -17.81 4.73
CA VAL A 18 10.15 -17.09 4.00
C VAL A 18 10.55 -15.83 4.76
N CYS A 19 9.56 -15.05 5.22
CA CYS A 19 9.83 -13.82 5.94
C CYS A 19 10.55 -14.06 7.27
N ARG A 20 10.22 -15.13 8.01
CA ARG A 20 10.89 -15.48 9.28
C ARG A 20 12.31 -16.00 9.06
N THR A 21 12.55 -16.73 7.99
CA THR A 21 13.87 -17.30 7.68
C THR A 21 14.83 -16.25 7.13
N HIS A 22 14.34 -15.27 6.38
CA HIS A 22 15.15 -14.29 5.66
C HIS A 22 14.84 -12.86 6.11
N GLU A 23 14.88 -12.59 7.42
CA GLU A 23 14.49 -11.29 7.98
C GLU A 23 15.30 -10.13 7.39
N GLY A 24 16.58 -10.37 7.07
CA GLY A 24 17.47 -9.38 6.44
C GLY A 24 17.12 -8.99 5.00
N SER A 25 16.15 -9.66 4.36
CA SER A 25 15.66 -9.28 3.02
C SER A 25 14.23 -8.76 3.04
N VAL A 26 13.58 -8.72 4.21
CA VAL A 26 12.19 -8.27 4.37
C VAL A 26 12.16 -6.89 4.99
N VAL A 27 11.72 -5.90 4.23
CA VAL A 27 11.56 -4.52 4.69
C VAL A 27 10.36 -4.38 5.62
N ARG A 28 9.21 -4.97 5.27
CA ARG A 28 7.97 -4.87 6.08
C ARG A 28 7.00 -6.03 5.82
N ARG A 29 6.19 -6.37 6.83
CA ARG A 29 5.18 -7.45 6.79
C ARG A 29 3.78 -6.88 7.05
N PHE A 30 2.78 -7.33 6.29
CA PHE A 30 1.38 -6.86 6.34
C PHE A 30 0.38 -8.02 6.44
N GLY A 31 0.77 -9.12 7.10
CA GLY A 31 -0.06 -10.32 7.22
C GLY A 31 -0.16 -11.15 5.93
N ARG A 32 -0.90 -10.66 4.93
CA ARG A 32 -1.05 -11.30 3.61
C ARG A 32 -0.05 -10.82 2.55
N ALA A 33 0.66 -9.73 2.84
CA ALA A 33 1.65 -9.16 1.94
C ALA A 33 2.96 -8.87 2.67
N ALA A 34 4.05 -8.73 1.92
CA ALA A 34 5.34 -8.27 2.43
C ALA A 34 6.02 -7.38 1.39
N LEU A 35 6.77 -6.39 1.88
CA LEU A 35 7.77 -5.67 1.09
C LEU A 35 9.12 -6.35 1.29
N VAL A 36 9.69 -6.81 0.21
CA VAL A 36 11.01 -7.44 0.13
C VAL A 36 11.97 -6.45 -0.53
N GLU A 37 13.23 -6.47 -0.11
CA GLU A 37 14.26 -5.69 -0.77
C GLU A 37 14.35 -6.05 -2.25
N SER A 38 14.58 -5.05 -3.11
CA SER A 38 14.74 -5.24 -4.56
C SER A 38 16.16 -5.66 -4.92
N THR A 39 16.66 -6.69 -4.23
CA THR A 39 17.91 -7.38 -4.53
C THR A 39 17.64 -8.64 -5.36
N GLU A 40 18.66 -9.21 -5.99
CA GLU A 40 18.52 -10.49 -6.72
C GLU A 40 18.01 -11.61 -5.81
N PHE A 41 18.47 -11.65 -4.56
CA PHE A 41 17.98 -12.63 -3.58
C PHE A 41 16.52 -12.37 -3.20
N GLY A 42 16.12 -11.11 -3.01
CA GLY A 42 14.70 -10.76 -2.80
C GLY A 42 13.81 -11.17 -3.98
N ALA A 43 14.29 -10.98 -5.20
CA ALA A 43 13.62 -11.42 -6.42
C ALA A 43 13.51 -12.96 -6.48
N LEU A 44 14.58 -13.68 -6.12
CA LEU A 44 14.54 -15.14 -6.03
C LEU A 44 13.49 -15.63 -5.04
N LEU A 45 13.43 -15.04 -3.84
CA LEU A 45 12.43 -15.40 -2.83
C LEU A 45 11.00 -15.16 -3.32
N ALA A 46 10.75 -14.02 -3.96
CA ALA A 46 9.46 -13.66 -4.53
C ALA A 46 9.04 -14.59 -5.67
N LEU A 47 9.93 -14.86 -6.62
CA LEU A 47 9.68 -15.74 -7.76
C LEU A 47 9.45 -17.18 -7.32
N ARG A 48 10.24 -17.72 -6.37
CA ARG A 48 9.98 -19.06 -5.82
C ARG A 48 8.60 -19.19 -5.19
N LEU A 49 8.10 -18.12 -4.56
CA LEU A 49 6.76 -18.11 -4.03
C LEU A 49 5.71 -18.20 -5.15
N ARG A 50 5.90 -17.44 -6.22
CA ARG A 50 5.00 -17.43 -7.39
C ARG A 50 5.04 -18.73 -8.17
N GLU A 51 6.21 -19.32 -8.38
CA GLU A 51 6.32 -20.65 -9.01
C GLU A 51 5.60 -21.74 -8.20
N LYS A 52 5.65 -21.64 -6.86
CA LYS A 52 5.01 -22.64 -5.98
C LYS A 52 3.49 -22.52 -5.92
N HIS A 53 2.95 -21.31 -6.02
CA HIS A 53 1.53 -21.03 -5.73
C HIS A 53 0.77 -20.38 -6.91
N GLY A 54 1.45 -20.12 -8.03
CA GLY A 54 0.87 -19.59 -9.25
C GLY A 54 0.14 -18.26 -9.04
N ALA A 55 -1.10 -18.20 -9.49
CA ALA A 55 -1.96 -17.02 -9.44
C ALA A 55 -2.34 -16.57 -8.01
N ASP A 56 -2.10 -17.41 -6.99
CA ASP A 56 -2.27 -17.02 -5.59
C ASP A 56 -1.20 -16.04 -5.10
N VAL A 57 -0.22 -15.68 -5.95
CA VAL A 57 0.86 -14.74 -5.64
C VAL A 57 0.92 -13.64 -6.70
N GLN A 58 0.69 -12.40 -6.27
CA GLN A 58 0.97 -11.20 -7.05
C GLN A 58 2.33 -10.63 -6.65
N LEU A 59 3.09 -10.21 -7.66
CA LEU A 59 4.40 -9.57 -7.51
C LEU A 59 4.36 -8.21 -8.20
N GLU A 60 4.74 -7.16 -7.48
CA GLU A 60 4.89 -5.81 -8.04
C GLU A 60 6.24 -5.23 -7.67
N ARG A 61 6.84 -4.47 -8.59
CA ARG A 61 7.94 -3.58 -8.23
C ARG A 61 7.34 -2.25 -7.82
N THR A 62 7.57 -1.85 -6.58
CA THR A 62 7.00 -0.64 -6.00
C THR A 62 8.07 0.37 -5.63
N GLU A 63 7.68 1.64 -5.70
CA GLU A 63 8.46 2.79 -5.27
C GLU A 63 7.66 3.57 -4.21
N PRO A 64 8.32 4.19 -3.22
CA PRO A 64 7.63 5.06 -2.27
C PRO A 64 6.90 6.20 -2.97
N LEU A 65 5.70 6.54 -2.50
CA LEU A 65 4.96 7.69 -2.99
C LEU A 65 5.59 8.99 -2.44
N ASN A 66 6.11 9.83 -3.33
CA ASN A 66 6.46 11.21 -2.99
C ASN A 66 5.22 12.10 -3.09
N GLU A 67 4.59 12.39 -1.96
CA GLU A 67 3.33 13.14 -1.93
C GLU A 67 3.46 14.58 -2.44
N PHE A 68 4.62 15.21 -2.31
CA PHE A 68 4.83 16.58 -2.79
C PHE A 68 5.01 16.67 -4.31
N GLU A 69 5.40 15.57 -4.93
CA GLU A 69 5.62 15.47 -6.38
C GLU A 69 4.41 14.87 -7.12
N ARG A 70 3.76 13.88 -6.50
CA ARG A 70 2.74 13.05 -7.17
C ARG A 70 1.32 13.29 -6.68
N VAL A 71 1.12 14.09 -5.64
CA VAL A 71 -0.21 14.37 -5.09
C VAL A 71 -0.50 15.87 -5.14
N PRO A 72 -1.61 16.29 -5.76
CA PRO A 72 -1.99 17.70 -5.80
C PRO A 72 -2.06 18.33 -4.40
N ALA A 73 -1.62 19.58 -4.28
CA ALA A 73 -1.61 20.31 -3.00
C ALA A 73 -2.99 20.34 -2.34
N SER A 74 -4.06 20.54 -3.13
CA SER A 74 -5.44 20.57 -2.63
C SER A 74 -5.88 19.27 -1.94
N VAL A 75 -5.36 18.12 -2.35
CA VAL A 75 -5.62 16.82 -1.70
C VAL A 75 -4.85 16.73 -0.38
N ARG A 76 -3.58 17.14 -0.37
CA ARG A 76 -2.75 17.14 0.83
C ARG A 76 -3.29 18.09 1.90
N GLU A 77 -3.62 19.31 1.50
CA GLU A 77 -4.22 20.33 2.37
C GLU A 77 -5.57 19.86 2.94
N ALA A 78 -6.42 19.24 2.11
CA ALA A 78 -7.68 18.68 2.58
C ALA A 78 -7.48 17.55 3.59
N ALA A 79 -6.49 16.66 3.38
CA ALA A 79 -6.16 15.61 4.34
C ALA A 79 -5.70 16.18 5.69
N THR A 80 -4.82 17.18 5.67
CA THR A 80 -4.36 17.86 6.90
C THR A 80 -5.51 18.54 7.64
N ALA A 81 -6.35 19.29 6.92
CA ALA A 81 -7.47 20.01 7.51
C ALA A 81 -8.53 19.04 8.06
N TYR A 82 -8.82 17.96 7.33
CA TYR A 82 -9.79 16.96 7.76
C TYR A 82 -9.34 16.20 9.00
N GLU A 83 -8.08 15.79 9.09
CA GLU A 83 -7.56 15.13 10.30
C GLU A 83 -7.47 16.08 11.51
N SER A 84 -7.46 17.39 11.26
CA SER A 84 -7.50 18.44 12.31
C SER A 84 -8.91 18.94 12.62
N ARG A 85 -9.97 18.30 12.10
CA ARG A 85 -11.36 18.74 12.30
C ARG A 85 -11.79 18.66 13.76
N ASP A 86 -12.68 19.56 14.16
CA ASP A 86 -13.18 19.66 15.55
C ASP A 86 -13.93 18.41 16.03
N SER A 87 -14.68 17.76 15.13
CA SER A 87 -15.51 16.60 15.46
C SER A 87 -15.03 15.34 14.72
N PRO A 88 -14.35 14.42 15.41
CA PRO A 88 -13.81 13.19 14.80
C PRO A 88 -14.88 12.30 14.15
N SER A 89 -16.15 12.41 14.55
CA SER A 89 -17.24 11.66 13.95
C SER A 89 -17.75 12.25 12.63
N THR A 90 -17.33 13.47 12.27
CA THR A 90 -17.74 14.13 11.04
C THR A 90 -17.08 13.46 9.83
N PRO A 91 -17.85 12.88 8.88
CA PRO A 91 -17.29 12.28 7.67
C PRO A 91 -16.76 13.33 6.70
N TYR A 92 -15.77 12.96 5.89
CA TYR A 92 -15.11 13.86 4.93
C TYR A 92 -16.10 14.57 3.99
N ALA A 93 -17.13 13.88 3.49
CA ALA A 93 -18.13 14.49 2.63
C ALA A 93 -18.85 15.68 3.28
N LYS A 94 -19.18 15.58 4.58
CA LYS A 94 -19.83 16.68 5.32
C LYS A 94 -18.86 17.81 5.64
N PHE A 95 -17.60 17.46 5.92
CA PHE A 95 -16.54 18.44 6.14
C PHE A 95 -16.23 19.25 4.87
N ALA A 96 -16.10 18.59 3.72
CA ALA A 96 -15.80 19.22 2.44
C ALA A 96 -16.94 20.16 1.99
N ALA A 97 -18.21 19.80 2.22
CA ALA A 97 -19.35 20.64 1.84
C ALA A 97 -19.38 22.04 2.49
N GLY A 98 -18.69 22.21 3.63
CA GLY A 98 -18.57 23.48 4.35
C GLY A 98 -17.17 24.12 4.27
N SER A 99 -16.32 23.68 3.33
CA SER A 99 -14.94 24.18 3.18
C SER A 99 -14.57 24.36 1.71
N ASP A 100 -13.40 24.95 1.45
CA ASP A 100 -12.85 25.10 0.10
C ASP A 100 -12.17 23.81 -0.42
N HIS A 101 -12.30 22.69 0.31
CA HIS A 101 -11.67 21.43 -0.02
C HIS A 101 -12.49 20.60 -1.04
N PRO A 102 -11.83 19.82 -1.91
CA PRO A 102 -12.53 19.07 -2.96
C PRO A 102 -13.49 18.03 -2.38
N ALA A 103 -14.70 17.98 -2.94
CA ALA A 103 -15.70 16.96 -2.62
C ALA A 103 -15.22 15.55 -3.03
N PRO A 104 -15.67 14.48 -2.33
CA PRO A 104 -15.29 13.10 -2.66
C PRO A 104 -15.55 12.70 -4.11
N GLU A 105 -16.62 13.21 -4.72
CA GLU A 105 -16.99 12.95 -6.11
C GLU A 105 -15.89 13.46 -7.06
N THR A 106 -15.48 14.72 -6.88
CA THR A 106 -14.38 15.33 -7.62
C THR A 106 -13.05 14.57 -7.44
N LEU A 107 -12.80 14.02 -6.25
CA LEU A 107 -11.58 13.24 -5.99
C LEU A 107 -11.61 11.87 -6.69
N ARG A 108 -12.77 11.21 -6.78
CA ARG A 108 -12.90 9.89 -7.42
C ARG A 108 -12.71 9.94 -8.94
N ASP A 109 -13.06 11.07 -9.56
CA ASP A 109 -13.01 11.24 -11.01
C ASP A 109 -11.63 11.69 -11.52
N ARG A 110 -10.67 11.99 -10.61
CA ARG A 110 -9.34 12.48 -10.96
C ARG A 110 -8.28 11.40 -10.71
N GLU A 111 -7.46 11.16 -11.72
CA GLU A 111 -6.31 10.25 -11.61
C GLU A 111 -5.12 10.89 -10.90
N LEU A 112 -4.27 10.05 -10.30
CA LEU A 112 -3.01 10.39 -9.62
C LEU A 112 -1.79 10.09 -10.49
#